data_AF-A0A369M434-F1
#
_entry.id   AF-A0A369M434-F1
#
_cell.length_a   1.000
_cell.length_b   1.000
_cell.length_c   1.000
_cell.angle_alpha   90.00
_cell.angle_beta   90.00
_cell.angle_gamma   90.00
#
_symmetry.space_group_name_H-M   'P 1'
#
loop_
_entity.id
_entity.type
_entity.pdbx_description
1 polymer ?
#
loop_
_entity_poly.entity_id
_entity_poly.type
_entity_poly.pdbx_seq_one_letter_code
_entity_poly.pdbx_strand_id
1 'polypeptide(L)'
;MLEQDYLMRIFLQFAEILRRSWFKARDERDPKAAADMLENAVGDAVDIDGATLLSLAPESMAGILQVSGTDPRVTEYVARSLMLASAYLREAGEDAVADLRLEQARALADAYGLELPDDPAEMAGLLDDAPEPAIVDIASADDPRSPAVEAPERPGE
;
A
#
# COMPACT_ATOMS: atom_id res chain seq x y z
N MET A 1 21.34 9.52 8.02
CA MET A 1 21.29 9.63 6.55
C MET A 1 20.80 8.33 5.92
N LEU A 2 21.43 7.17 6.15
CA LEU A 2 21.01 5.90 5.52
C LEU A 2 19.56 5.44 5.83
N GLU A 3 19.10 5.57 7.08
CA GLU A 3 17.73 5.17 7.47
C GLU A 3 16.64 6.06 6.84
N GLN A 4 16.90 7.37 6.72
CA GLN A 4 15.96 8.31 6.11
C GLN A 4 15.80 8.04 4.61
N ASP A 5 16.90 7.72 3.92
CA ASP A 5 16.87 7.40 2.48
C ASP A 5 16.15 6.07 2.20
N TYR A 6 16.32 5.07 3.08
CA TYR A 6 15.60 3.80 3.02
C TYR A 6 14.08 3.99 3.20
N LEU A 7 13.68 4.70 4.27
CA LEU A 7 12.26 4.93 4.54
C LEU A 7 11.60 5.78 3.46
N MET A 8 12.27 6.82 2.97
CA MET A 8 11.78 7.63 1.85
C MET A 8 11.53 6.77 0.61
N ARG A 9 12.46 5.86 0.29
CA ARG A 9 12.30 4.92 -0.82
C ARG A 9 11.08 4.03 -0.62
N ILE A 10 10.88 3.49 0.59
CA ILE A 10 9.71 2.65 0.88
C ILE A 10 8.41 3.44 0.75
N PHE A 11 8.33 4.67 1.25
CA PHE A 11 7.12 5.47 1.14
C PHE A 11 6.78 5.82 -0.32
N LEU A 12 7.79 6.13 -1.14
CA LEU A 12 7.59 6.39 -2.57
C LEU A 12 7.16 5.12 -3.31
N GLN A 13 7.76 3.97 -2.99
CA GLN A 13 7.36 2.68 -3.56
C GLN A 13 5.92 2.34 -3.16
N PHE A 14 5.54 2.55 -1.90
CA PHE A 14 4.18 2.35 -1.43
C PHE A 14 3.19 3.23 -2.19
N ALA A 15 3.45 4.54 -2.29
CA ALA A 15 2.58 5.47 -3.00
C ALA A 15 2.38 5.05 -4.47
N GLU A 16 3.45 4.60 -5.15
CA GLU A 16 3.37 4.12 -6.52
C GLU A 16 2.56 2.80 -6.63
N ILE A 17 2.73 1.89 -5.68
CA ILE A 17 1.99 0.61 -5.65
C ILE A 17 0.51 0.85 -5.38
N LEU A 18 0.16 1.75 -4.45
CA LEU A 18 -1.23 2.17 -4.22
C LEU A 18 -1.86 2.71 -5.49
N ARG A 19 -1.19 3.66 -6.16
CA ARG A 19 -1.65 4.25 -7.42
C ARG A 19 -1.89 3.20 -8.49
N ARG A 20 -0.92 2.30 -8.70
CA ARG A 20 -1.03 1.24 -9.73
C ARG A 20 -2.14 0.25 -9.40
N SER A 21 -2.27 -0.15 -8.14
CA SER A 21 -3.35 -1.04 -7.70
C SER A 21 -4.72 -0.40 -7.93
N TRP A 22 -4.86 0.89 -7.63
CA TRP A 22 -6.09 1.64 -7.87
C TRP A 22 -6.43 1.74 -9.36
N PHE A 23 -5.46 2.12 -10.20
CA PHE A 23 -5.66 2.16 -11.65
C PHE A 23 -6.11 0.80 -12.19
N LYS A 24 -5.52 -0.28 -11.66
CA LYS A 24 -5.87 -1.64 -12.03
C LYS A 24 -7.29 -2.02 -11.60
N ALA A 25 -7.70 -1.64 -10.39
CA ALA A 25 -9.03 -1.91 -9.88
C ALA A 25 -10.13 -1.09 -10.60
N ARG A 26 -9.90 0.21 -10.83
CA ARG A 26 -10.94 1.14 -11.31
C ARG A 26 -10.92 1.31 -12.82
N ASP A 27 -9.75 1.55 -13.42
CA ASP A 27 -9.61 1.87 -14.84
C ASP A 27 -9.59 0.59 -15.69
N GLU A 28 -8.76 -0.39 -15.30
CA GLU A 28 -8.71 -1.71 -15.97
C GLU A 28 -9.87 -2.64 -15.55
N ARG A 29 -10.61 -2.29 -14.48
CA ARG A 29 -11.70 -3.10 -13.91
C ARG A 29 -11.25 -4.50 -13.49
N ASP A 30 -10.03 -4.60 -12.96
CA ASP A 30 -9.40 -5.83 -12.54
C ASP A 30 -8.98 -5.74 -11.05
N PRO A 31 -9.97 -5.79 -10.13
CA PRO A 31 -9.70 -5.71 -8.70
C PRO A 31 -8.88 -6.92 -8.20
N LYS A 32 -9.00 -8.09 -8.84
CA LYS A 32 -8.19 -9.25 -8.46
C LYS A 32 -6.71 -8.99 -8.66
N ALA A 33 -6.32 -8.49 -9.83
CA ALA A 33 -4.91 -8.17 -10.06
C ALA A 33 -4.42 -6.97 -9.24
N ALA A 34 -5.32 -6.04 -8.87
CA ALA A 34 -4.98 -4.98 -7.93
C ALA A 34 -4.62 -5.54 -6.55
N ALA A 35 -5.40 -6.51 -6.03
CA ALA A 35 -5.09 -7.21 -4.80
C ALA A 35 -3.77 -8.00 -4.90
N ASP A 36 -3.57 -8.76 -5.99
CA ASP A 36 -2.34 -9.52 -6.20
C ASP A 36 -1.09 -8.61 -6.23
N MET A 37 -1.22 -7.40 -6.79
CA MET A 37 -0.14 -6.40 -6.77
C MET A 37 0.21 -5.96 -5.34
N LEU A 38 -0.79 -5.73 -4.49
CA LEU A 38 -0.58 -5.37 -3.08
C LEU A 38 0.02 -6.54 -2.28
N GLU A 39 -0.44 -7.77 -2.51
CA GLU A 39 0.08 -8.96 -1.84
C GLU A 39 1.55 -9.23 -2.20
N ASN A 40 1.92 -9.06 -3.47
CA ASN A 40 3.31 -9.16 -3.90
C ASN A 40 4.18 -8.08 -3.24
N ALA A 41 3.67 -6.85 -3.19
CA ALA A 41 4.35 -5.75 -2.57
C ALA A 41 4.56 -5.89 -1.06
N VAL A 42 3.61 -6.54 -0.36
CA VAL A 42 3.78 -6.93 1.04
C VAL A 42 4.95 -7.90 1.19
N GLY A 43 5.05 -8.89 0.30
CA GLY A 43 6.18 -9.83 0.26
C GLY A 43 7.52 -9.15 -0.01
N ASP A 44 7.56 -8.17 -0.92
CA ASP A 44 8.81 -7.44 -1.24
C ASP A 44 9.25 -6.49 -0.09
N ALA A 45 8.30 -6.01 0.71
CA ALA A 45 8.57 -5.04 1.78
C ALA A 45 9.24 -5.68 3.01
N VAL A 46 9.03 -6.98 3.18
CA VAL A 46 9.50 -7.76 4.32
C VAL A 46 10.52 -8.77 3.81
N ASP A 47 11.56 -9.06 4.57
CA ASP A 47 12.59 -10.04 4.16
C ASP A 47 12.10 -11.49 4.38
N ILE A 48 10.86 -11.77 3.96
CA ILE A 48 10.14 -13.03 4.12
C ILE A 48 9.37 -13.29 2.83
N ASP A 49 9.39 -14.54 2.36
CA ASP A 49 8.57 -14.96 1.22
C ASP A 49 7.09 -14.60 1.43
N GLY A 50 6.55 -13.77 0.54
CA GLY A 50 5.20 -13.21 0.66
C GLY A 50 4.11 -14.28 0.69
N ALA A 51 4.20 -15.30 -0.16
CA ALA A 51 3.22 -16.39 -0.17
C ALA A 51 3.22 -17.15 1.16
N THR A 52 4.40 -17.39 1.73
CA THR A 52 4.56 -18.01 3.05
C THR A 52 3.96 -17.12 4.14
N LEU A 53 4.33 -15.83 4.17
CA LEU A 53 3.83 -14.88 5.16
C LEU A 53 2.29 -14.78 5.13
N LEU A 54 1.73 -14.64 3.93
CA LEU A 54 0.29 -14.47 3.71
C LEU A 54 -0.53 -15.74 3.95
N SER A 55 0.12 -16.91 4.00
CA SER A 55 -0.52 -18.18 4.35
C SER A 55 -0.71 -18.38 5.86
N LEU A 56 -0.09 -17.53 6.69
CA LEU A 56 -0.14 -17.65 8.14
C LEU A 56 -1.47 -17.16 8.72
N ALA A 57 -1.83 -17.74 9.87
CA ALA A 57 -2.89 -17.17 10.69
C ALA A 57 -2.54 -15.72 11.11
N PRO A 58 -3.54 -14.84 11.31
CA PRO A 58 -3.33 -13.42 11.60
C PRO A 58 -2.31 -13.14 12.72
N GLU A 59 -2.46 -13.78 13.86
CA GLU A 59 -1.59 -13.59 15.03
C GLU A 59 -0.19 -14.14 14.78
N SER A 60 -0.07 -15.21 13.99
CA SER A 60 1.23 -15.79 13.62
C SER A 60 1.99 -14.84 12.69
N MET A 61 1.31 -14.23 11.72
CA MET A 61 1.90 -13.24 10.83
C MET A 61 2.42 -12.02 11.63
N ALA A 62 1.58 -11.48 12.52
CA ALA A 62 1.96 -10.37 13.37
C ALA A 62 3.15 -10.71 14.29
N GLY A 63 3.13 -11.89 14.91
CA GLY A 63 4.22 -12.36 15.76
C GLY A 63 5.54 -12.51 14.99
N ILE A 64 5.50 -13.01 13.75
CA ILE A 64 6.71 -13.13 12.91
C ILE A 64 7.29 -11.75 12.58
N LEU A 65 6.46 -10.76 12.18
CA LEU A 65 6.96 -9.42 11.87
C LEU A 65 7.54 -8.71 13.10
N GLN A 66 7.00 -8.96 14.29
CA GLN A 66 7.56 -8.45 15.55
C GLN A 66 8.92 -9.07 15.85
N VAL A 67 9.06 -10.39 15.70
CA VAL A 67 10.30 -11.11 15.98
C VAL A 67 11.38 -10.81 14.93
N SER A 68 11.01 -10.60 13.67
CA SER A 68 11.95 -10.26 12.60
C SER A 68 12.52 -8.84 12.73
N GLY A 69 11.97 -8.01 13.61
CA GLY A 69 12.41 -6.62 13.77
C GLY A 69 12.06 -5.74 12.58
N THR A 70 10.96 -6.05 11.87
CA THR A 70 10.47 -5.23 10.76
C THR A 70 10.20 -3.81 11.26
N ASP A 71 10.64 -2.79 10.52
CA ASP A 71 10.43 -1.39 10.89
C ASP A 71 8.92 -1.09 11.03
N PRO A 72 8.46 -0.46 12.13
CA PRO A 72 7.05 -0.20 12.36
C PRO A 72 6.34 0.57 11.23
N ARG A 73 7.06 1.43 10.50
CA ARG A 73 6.52 2.17 9.35
C ARG A 73 6.28 1.26 8.15
N VAL A 74 7.14 0.25 7.98
CA VAL A 74 6.96 -0.80 6.97
C VAL A 74 5.78 -1.70 7.38
N THR A 75 5.64 -2.01 8.67
CA THR A 75 4.48 -2.76 9.16
C THR A 75 3.17 -2.01 8.96
N GLU A 76 3.15 -0.69 9.17
CA GLU A 76 1.97 0.14 8.88
C GLU A 76 1.60 0.07 7.39
N TYR A 77 2.60 0.15 6.51
CA TYR A 77 2.41 -0.05 5.08
C TYR A 77 1.78 -1.43 4.78
N VAL A 78 2.31 -2.50 5.36
CA VAL A 78 1.79 -3.86 5.18
C VAL A 78 0.33 -3.94 5.65
N ALA A 79 0.00 -3.41 6.84
CA ALA A 79 -1.35 -3.45 7.38
C ALA A 79 -2.36 -2.71 6.47
N ARG A 80 -2.01 -1.51 6.00
CA ARG A 80 -2.87 -0.73 5.09
C ARG A 80 -3.05 -1.43 3.73
N SER A 81 -1.99 -2.05 3.21
CA SER A 81 -2.02 -2.79 1.94
C SER A 81 -2.89 -4.03 2.02
N LEU A 82 -2.82 -4.78 3.13
CA LEU A 82 -3.67 -5.94 3.36
C LEU A 82 -5.14 -5.54 3.50
N MET A 83 -5.42 -4.42 4.17
CA MET A 83 -6.79 -3.89 4.26
C MET A 83 -7.33 -3.49 2.88
N LEU A 84 -6.54 -2.79 2.07
CA LEU A 84 -6.94 -2.43 0.71
C LEU A 84 -7.09 -3.67 -0.20
N ALA A 85 -6.18 -4.64 -0.09
CA ALA A 85 -6.27 -5.91 -0.81
C ALA A 85 -7.56 -6.65 -0.43
N SER A 86 -7.96 -6.65 0.84
CA SER A 86 -9.24 -7.20 1.29
C SER A 86 -10.43 -6.58 0.55
N ALA A 87 -10.46 -5.26 0.42
CA ALA A 87 -11.52 -4.56 -0.32
C ALA A 87 -11.59 -5.03 -1.79
N TYR A 88 -10.44 -5.05 -2.48
CA TYR A 88 -10.38 -5.50 -3.87
C TYR A 88 -10.70 -7.00 -4.05
N LEU A 89 -10.26 -7.86 -3.14
CA LEU A 89 -10.62 -9.29 -3.17
C LEU A 89 -12.12 -9.49 -3.01
N ARG A 90 -12.76 -8.71 -2.13
CA ARG A 90 -14.21 -8.76 -1.94
C ARG A 90 -14.96 -8.27 -3.18
N GLU A 91 -14.47 -7.21 -3.85
CA GLU A 91 -14.97 -6.77 -5.16
C GLU A 91 -14.81 -7.86 -6.24
N ALA A 92 -13.75 -8.67 -6.16
CA ALA A 92 -13.49 -9.80 -7.06
C ALA A 92 -14.27 -11.08 -6.72
N GLY A 93 -14.99 -11.12 -5.59
CA GLY A 93 -15.72 -12.31 -5.12
C GLY A 93 -14.84 -13.36 -4.40
N GLU A 94 -13.63 -12.99 -3.98
CA GLU A 94 -12.69 -13.85 -3.25
C GLU A 94 -12.87 -13.71 -1.72
N ASP A 95 -14.11 -13.90 -1.24
CA ASP A 95 -14.52 -13.53 0.13
C ASP A 95 -13.66 -14.16 1.24
N ALA A 96 -13.34 -15.46 1.13
CA ALA A 96 -12.55 -16.15 2.16
C ALA A 96 -11.12 -15.60 2.26
N VAL A 97 -10.52 -15.22 1.13
CA VAL A 97 -9.19 -14.59 1.12
C VAL A 97 -9.29 -13.16 1.61
N ALA A 98 -10.33 -12.43 1.20
CA ALA A 98 -10.59 -11.06 1.67
C ALA A 98 -10.71 -10.99 3.20
N ASP A 99 -11.45 -11.92 3.81
CA ASP A 99 -11.62 -11.99 5.27
C ASP A 99 -10.28 -12.27 5.97
N LEU A 100 -9.49 -13.21 5.45
CA LEU A 100 -8.15 -13.49 5.98
C LEU A 100 -7.23 -12.26 5.92
N ARG A 101 -7.23 -11.51 4.81
CA ARG A 101 -6.41 -10.28 4.68
C ARG A 101 -6.84 -9.20 5.66
N LEU A 102 -8.15 -9.07 5.90
CA LEU A 102 -8.66 -8.12 6.87
C LEU A 102 -8.26 -8.49 8.30
N GLU A 103 -8.39 -9.76 8.67
CA GLU A 103 -7.97 -10.25 9.98
C GLU A 103 -6.45 -10.07 10.17
N GLN A 104 -5.65 -10.38 9.16
CA GLN A 104 -4.21 -10.15 9.14
C GLN A 104 -3.86 -8.65 9.31
N ALA A 105 -4.54 -7.75 8.60
CA ALA A 105 -4.36 -6.31 8.76
C ALA A 105 -4.68 -5.83 10.18
N ARG A 106 -5.79 -6.32 10.76
CA ARG A 106 -6.21 -5.99 12.13
C ARG A 106 -5.25 -6.54 13.18
N ALA A 107 -4.76 -7.76 13.02
CA ALA A 107 -3.76 -8.34 13.92
C ALA A 107 -2.47 -7.51 13.93
N LEU A 108 -2.04 -6.97 12.78
CA LEU A 108 -0.92 -6.03 12.73
C LEU A 108 -1.24 -4.70 13.41
N ALA A 109 -2.43 -4.16 13.20
CA ALA A 109 -2.86 -2.93 13.86
C ALA A 109 -2.86 -3.07 15.38
N ASP A 110 -3.39 -4.18 15.90
CA ASP A 110 -3.39 -4.49 17.34
C ASP A 110 -1.96 -4.65 17.88
N ALA A 111 -1.11 -5.38 17.14
CA ALA A 111 0.26 -5.69 17.56
C ALA A 111 1.20 -4.47 17.57
N TYR A 112 0.92 -3.46 16.73
CA TYR A 112 1.77 -2.27 16.56
C TYR A 112 1.10 -0.96 17.00
N GLY A 113 -0.15 -1.01 17.46
CA GLY A 113 -0.92 0.17 17.88
C GLY A 113 -1.28 1.11 16.72
N LEU A 114 -1.63 0.55 15.56
CA LEU A 114 -1.96 1.32 14.35
C LEU A 114 -3.45 1.64 14.32
N GLU A 115 -3.79 2.81 13.77
CA GLU A 115 -5.17 3.17 13.48
C GLU A 115 -5.50 2.84 12.01
N LEU A 116 -6.40 1.86 11.83
CA LEU A 116 -7.00 1.51 10.55
C LEU A 116 -8.48 1.92 10.55
N PRO A 117 -9.06 2.26 9.38
CA PRO A 117 -10.51 2.40 9.24
C PRO A 117 -11.26 1.14 9.70
N ASP A 118 -12.53 1.29 10.06
CA ASP A 118 -13.36 0.15 10.45
C ASP A 118 -13.75 -0.71 9.23
N ASP A 119 -14.04 -0.04 8.10
CA ASP A 119 -14.46 -0.65 6.85
C ASP A 119 -13.32 -0.60 5.79
N PRO A 120 -12.89 -1.76 5.23
CA PRO A 120 -11.96 -1.79 4.11
C PRO A 120 -12.37 -0.95 2.90
N ALA A 121 -13.66 -0.78 2.65
CA ALA A 121 -14.16 0.02 1.53
C ALA A 121 -13.81 1.50 1.69
N GLU A 122 -13.73 2.01 2.93
CA GLU A 122 -13.27 3.38 3.18
C GLU A 122 -11.81 3.56 2.74
N MET A 123 -10.97 2.54 2.93
CA MET A 123 -9.57 2.58 2.46
C MET A 123 -9.50 2.68 0.93
N ALA A 124 -10.35 1.95 0.21
CA ALA A 124 -10.41 2.02 -1.25
C ALA A 124 -10.95 3.38 -1.72
N GLY A 125 -11.96 3.92 -1.06
CA GLY A 125 -12.56 5.22 -1.36
C GLY A 125 -11.63 6.41 -1.16
N LEU A 126 -10.66 6.32 -0.23
CA LEU A 126 -9.66 7.37 -0.03
C LEU A 126 -8.86 7.71 -1.31
N LEU A 127 -8.70 6.74 -2.22
CA LEU A 127 -8.00 6.94 -3.49
C LEU A 127 -8.92 7.47 -4.59
N ASP A 128 -10.23 7.25 -4.50
CA ASP A 128 -11.22 7.75 -5.46
C ASP A 128 -11.40 9.27 -5.35
N ASP A 129 -11.24 9.84 -4.15
CA ASP A 129 -11.36 11.28 -3.87
C ASP A 129 -10.04 12.06 -4.03
N ALA A 130 -8.94 11.39 -4.38
CA ALA A 130 -7.64 12.02 -4.53
C ALA A 130 -7.60 12.86 -5.83
N PRO A 131 -7.26 14.18 -5.76
CA PRO A 131 -7.18 14.99 -6.97
C PRO A 131 -6.10 14.47 -7.91
N GLU A 132 -6.42 14.32 -9.20
CA GLU A 132 -5.57 13.73 -10.25
C GLU A 132 -4.11 14.23 -10.33
N PRO A 133 -3.72 15.47 -9.92
CA PRO A 133 -2.29 15.85 -9.87
C PRO A 133 -1.55 15.52 -8.56
N ALA A 134 -2.21 15.01 -7.51
CA ALA A 134 -1.55 14.64 -6.24
C ALA A 134 -0.87 13.26 -6.30
N ILE A 135 -1.17 12.51 -7.36
CA ILE A 135 -0.51 11.28 -7.69
C ILE A 135 0.84 11.65 -8.32
N VAL A 136 1.87 11.74 -7.49
CA VAL A 136 3.24 12.03 -7.92
C VAL A 136 3.59 11.02 -9.01
N ASP A 137 3.85 11.50 -10.22
CA ASP A 137 4.43 10.69 -11.29
C ASP A 137 5.90 10.42 -10.93
N ILE A 138 6.10 9.46 -10.02
CA ILE A 138 7.43 9.05 -9.53
C ILE A 138 8.25 8.47 -10.69
N ALA A 139 7.60 7.98 -11.76
CA ALA A 139 8.27 7.53 -12.97
C ALA A 139 8.81 8.69 -13.83
N SER A 140 8.17 9.87 -13.81
CA SER A 140 8.63 11.06 -14.54
C SER A 140 9.81 11.80 -13.90
N ALA A 141 10.22 11.45 -12.68
CA ALA A 141 11.40 12.04 -12.04
C ALA A 141 12.73 11.65 -12.74
N ASP A 142 12.73 10.54 -13.51
CA ASP A 142 13.89 10.06 -14.28
C ASP A 142 13.73 10.21 -15.81
N ASP A 143 12.64 10.82 -16.33
CA ASP A 143 12.53 11.14 -17.77
C ASP A 143 13.14 12.53 -18.07
N PRO A 144 14.29 12.61 -18.78
CA PRO A 144 14.90 13.89 -19.17
C PRO A 144 14.06 14.72 -20.16
N ARG A 145 12.87 14.24 -20.58
CA ARG A 145 11.95 14.93 -21.50
C ARG A 145 10.72 15.53 -20.83
N SER A 146 10.57 15.44 -19.50
CA SER A 146 9.48 16.09 -18.78
C SER A 146 9.61 17.63 -18.88
N PRO A 147 8.55 18.36 -19.28
CA PRO A 147 8.60 19.81 -19.32
C PRO A 147 8.76 20.33 -17.88
N ALA A 148 9.74 21.21 -17.67
CA ALA A 148 9.97 21.84 -16.38
C ALA A 148 8.67 22.53 -15.92
N VAL A 149 8.23 22.22 -14.70
CA VAL A 149 7.12 22.92 -14.05
C VAL A 149 7.57 24.36 -13.86
N GLU A 150 7.05 25.25 -14.71
CA GLU A 150 7.33 26.69 -14.64
C GLU A 150 6.62 27.24 -13.40
N ALA A 151 7.40 27.71 -12.42
CA ALA A 151 6.87 28.28 -11.20
C ALA A 151 6.05 29.55 -11.52
N PRO A 152 4.90 29.79 -10.86
CA PRO A 152 4.09 30.97 -11.15
C PRO A 152 4.86 32.25 -10.83
N GLU A 153 4.95 33.14 -11.81
CA GLU A 153 5.56 34.46 -11.64
C GLU A 153 4.87 35.21 -10.50
N ARG A 154 5.68 35.68 -9.53
CA ARG A 154 5.18 36.57 -8.47
C ARG A 154 4.82 37.92 -9.11
N PRO A 155 3.63 38.49 -8.84
CA PRO A 155 3.31 39.83 -9.30
C PRO A 155 4.24 40.83 -8.59
N GLY A 156 5.03 41.56 -9.38
CA GLY A 156 6.01 42.53 -8.89
C GLY A 156 5.36 43.81 -8.34
N GLU A 157 5.92 44.28 -7.23
CA GLU A 157 5.94 45.68 -6.79
C GLU A 157 6.88 46.52 -7.67
#